data_AF-A0A9J6C0P8-F1
#
_entry.id   AF-A0A9J6C0P8-F1
#
_cell.length_a   1.000
_cell.length_b   1.000
_cell.length_c   1.000
_cell.angle_alpha   90.00
_cell.angle_beta   90.00
_cell.angle_gamma   90.00
#
_symmetry.space_group_name_H-M   'P 1'
#
loop_
_entity.id
_entity.type
_entity.pdbx_description
1 polymer ?
#
loop_
_entity_poly.entity_id
_entity_poly.type
_entity_poly.pdbx_seq_one_letter_code
_entity_poly.pdbx_strand_id
1 'polypeptide(L)'
;MDIENSEIEAEIKKRERFGSCEVCNKNQAKYTCPRCELHTCSLNCSKIHKKELDCNGIRDKTKYIPLSKMTAVDFMNDYYFLEEATRFTKNVKTNSNVKNIKRLSGKFNKLKNAAKARNIRNDRKNETEKQQQLKEKEDTLLTKEVNNISDEDDEISPENYFFSN
;
A
#
# COMPACT_ATOMS: atom_id res chain seq x y z
N MET A 1 -37.35 -22.95 16.32
CA MET A 1 -36.11 -22.90 17.13
C MET A 1 -34.89 -23.21 16.25
N ASP A 2 -34.94 -22.83 14.97
CA ASP A 2 -34.04 -23.36 13.93
C ASP A 2 -33.01 -22.33 13.47
N ILE A 3 -33.13 -21.10 13.95
CA ILE A 3 -32.23 -19.99 13.62
C ILE A 3 -30.89 -20.14 14.37
N GLU A 4 -30.91 -20.57 15.64
CA GLU A 4 -29.70 -20.74 16.48
C GLU A 4 -28.72 -21.79 15.94
N ASN A 5 -29.19 -22.88 15.33
CA ASN A 5 -28.32 -23.94 14.84
C ASN A 5 -27.54 -23.52 13.58
N SER A 6 -28.11 -22.67 12.73
CA SER A 6 -27.47 -22.21 11.49
C SER A 6 -26.29 -21.25 11.74
N GLU A 7 -26.39 -20.41 12.77
CA GLU A 7 -25.34 -19.47 13.16
C GLU A 7 -24.16 -20.21 13.81
N ILE A 8 -24.44 -21.26 14.58
CA ILE A 8 -23.42 -22.10 15.23
C ILE A 8 -22.60 -22.86 14.18
N GLU A 9 -23.23 -23.40 13.14
CA GLU A 9 -22.52 -24.10 12.05
C GLU A 9 -21.60 -23.18 11.24
N ALA A 10 -22.04 -21.95 10.95
CA ALA A 10 -21.21 -20.96 10.27
C ALA A 10 -19.99 -20.54 11.12
N GLU A 11 -20.18 -20.39 12.43
CA GLU A 11 -19.13 -20.04 13.38
C GLU A 11 -18.10 -21.19 13.54
N ILE A 12 -18.54 -22.45 13.51
CA ILE A 12 -17.66 -23.63 13.52
C ILE A 12 -16.84 -23.69 12.22
N LYS A 13 -17.47 -23.54 11.06
CA LYS A 13 -16.81 -23.56 9.75
C LYS A 13 -15.75 -22.47 9.61
N LYS A 14 -15.99 -21.30 10.20
CA LYS A 14 -15.03 -20.18 10.23
C LYS A 14 -13.80 -20.49 11.09
N ARG A 15 -13.98 -21.19 12.21
CA ARG A 15 -12.88 -21.59 13.11
C ARG A 15 -12.02 -22.69 12.50
N GLU A 16 -12.59 -23.58 11.68
CA GLU A 16 -11.85 -24.64 10.98
C GLU A 16 -10.87 -24.13 9.93
N ARG A 17 -11.13 -22.97 9.31
CA ARG A 17 -10.27 -22.40 8.26
C ARG A 17 -8.81 -22.22 8.69
N PHE A 18 -8.56 -21.93 9.95
CA PHE A 18 -7.22 -21.60 10.46
C PHE A 18 -6.51 -22.76 11.16
N GLY A 19 -7.15 -23.93 11.28
CA GLY A 19 -6.56 -25.10 11.93
C GLY A 19 -6.23 -24.88 13.42
N SER A 20 -5.22 -25.60 13.92
CA SER A 20 -4.71 -25.48 15.29
C SER A 20 -3.72 -24.32 15.45
N CYS A 21 -3.62 -23.77 16.66
CA CYS A 21 -2.64 -22.73 16.98
C CYS A 21 -1.20 -23.25 16.85
N GLU A 22 -0.39 -22.62 16.00
CA GLU A 22 0.99 -23.04 15.72
C GLU A 22 1.96 -22.82 16.90
N VAL A 23 1.60 -21.95 17.86
CA VAL A 23 2.44 -21.66 19.04
C VAL A 23 2.25 -22.69 20.15
N CYS A 24 1.00 -23.08 20.43
CA CYS A 24 0.70 -23.92 21.59
C CYS A 24 0.13 -25.29 21.24
N ASN A 25 -0.35 -25.51 20.01
CA ASN A 25 -0.97 -26.74 19.51
C ASN A 25 -2.11 -27.32 20.38
N LYS A 26 -2.62 -26.57 21.36
CA LYS A 26 -3.67 -27.01 22.31
C LYS A 26 -5.07 -26.61 21.86
N ASN A 27 -5.19 -25.41 21.28
CA ASN A 27 -6.47 -24.81 20.94
C ASN A 27 -6.51 -24.48 19.44
N GLN A 28 -7.71 -24.42 18.89
CA GLN A 28 -7.96 -23.95 17.52
C GLN A 28 -7.54 -22.48 17.35
N ALA A 29 -6.94 -22.17 16.21
CA ALA A 29 -6.52 -20.82 15.91
C ALA A 29 -7.72 -19.89 15.66
N LYS A 30 -7.56 -18.63 16.06
CA LYS A 30 -8.59 -17.58 15.95
C LYS A 30 -8.09 -16.33 15.22
N TYR A 31 -6.79 -16.12 15.21
CA TYR A 31 -6.15 -14.93 14.68
C TYR A 31 -4.98 -15.31 13.78
N THR A 32 -4.73 -14.51 12.75
CA THR A 32 -3.60 -14.66 11.83
C THR A 32 -2.72 -13.41 11.88
N CYS A 33 -1.40 -13.59 12.00
CA CYS A 33 -0.47 -12.46 12.00
C CYS A 33 -0.35 -11.86 10.59
N PRO A 34 -0.48 -10.54 10.40
CA PRO A 34 -0.47 -9.93 9.07
C PRO A 34 0.95 -9.80 8.45
N ARG A 35 2.01 -10.09 9.22
CA ARG A 35 3.40 -10.09 8.72
C ARG A 35 3.84 -11.49 8.25
N CYS A 36 3.69 -12.48 9.12
CA CYS A 36 4.22 -13.82 8.92
C CYS A 36 3.13 -14.89 8.70
N GLU A 37 1.86 -14.49 8.67
CA GLU A 37 0.70 -15.38 8.40
C GLU A 37 0.53 -16.52 9.41
N LEU A 38 1.24 -16.46 10.54
CA LEU A 38 1.16 -17.47 11.61
C LEU A 38 -0.18 -17.41 12.34
N HIS A 39 -0.77 -18.59 12.58
CA HIS A 39 -2.08 -18.75 13.21
C HIS A 39 -1.98 -18.92 14.73
N THR A 40 -2.75 -18.12 15.48
CA THR A 40 -2.73 -18.09 16.95
C THR A 40 -4.14 -18.17 17.56
N CYS A 41 -4.28 -18.83 18.71
CA CYS A 41 -5.57 -18.97 19.41
C CYS A 41 -5.90 -17.82 20.37
N SER A 42 -4.91 -17.06 20.82
CA SER A 42 -5.07 -16.02 21.84
C SER A 42 -3.98 -14.95 21.76
N LEU A 43 -4.22 -13.82 22.46
CA LEU A 43 -3.25 -12.73 22.58
C LEU A 43 -1.93 -13.20 23.21
N ASN A 44 -1.95 -14.20 24.10
CA ASN A 44 -0.71 -14.71 24.68
C ASN A 44 0.15 -15.39 23.60
N CYS A 45 -0.46 -16.26 22.79
CA CYS A 45 0.24 -16.89 21.66
C CYS A 45 0.68 -15.86 20.62
N SER A 46 -0.10 -14.80 20.39
CA SER A 46 0.31 -13.74 19.47
C SER A 46 1.50 -12.92 19.98
N LYS A 47 1.66 -12.74 21.30
CA LYS A 47 2.85 -12.10 21.89
C LYS A 47 4.07 -13.02 21.89
N ILE A 48 3.88 -14.30 22.17
CA ILE A 48 4.96 -15.29 22.20
C ILE A 48 5.63 -15.38 20.83
N HIS A 49 4.87 -15.60 19.74
CA HIS A 49 5.50 -15.70 18.41
C HIS A 49 6.20 -14.41 18.00
N LYS A 50 5.66 -13.23 18.37
CA LYS A 50 6.31 -11.95 18.07
C LYS A 50 7.68 -11.84 18.74
N LYS A 51 7.81 -12.38 19.95
CA LYS A 51 9.08 -12.38 20.70
C LYS A 51 10.04 -13.45 20.21
N GLU A 52 9.56 -14.67 19.95
CA GLU A 52 10.42 -15.81 19.59
C GLU A 52 10.87 -15.76 18.13
N LEU A 53 10.03 -15.24 17.23
CA LEU A 53 10.32 -15.13 15.79
C LEU A 53 10.76 -13.71 15.37
N ASP A 54 11.02 -12.82 16.33
CA ASP A 54 11.35 -11.41 16.10
C ASP A 54 10.41 -10.72 15.09
N CYS A 55 9.10 -10.92 15.27
CA CYS A 55 8.08 -10.45 14.35
C CYS A 55 7.43 -9.15 14.84
N ASN A 56 7.53 -8.09 14.05
CA ASN A 56 6.90 -6.79 14.34
C ASN A 56 5.36 -6.81 14.22
N GLY A 57 4.79 -7.81 13.55
CA GLY A 57 3.36 -7.94 13.30
C GLY A 57 2.77 -6.85 12.39
N ILE A 58 3.59 -6.18 11.57
CA ILE A 58 3.17 -5.16 10.62
C ILE A 58 3.30 -5.73 9.20
N ARG A 59 2.18 -5.76 8.45
CA ARG A 59 2.18 -6.22 7.06
C ARG A 59 3.19 -5.43 6.21
N ASP A 60 3.96 -6.14 5.40
CA ASP A 60 4.77 -5.50 4.37
C ASP A 60 3.87 -5.04 3.21
N LYS A 61 3.58 -3.74 3.15
CA LYS A 61 2.77 -3.17 2.06
C LYS A 61 3.53 -3.15 0.73
N THR A 62 4.85 -3.26 0.75
CA THR A 62 5.73 -3.08 -0.43
C THR A 62 6.38 -4.37 -0.91
N LYS A 63 5.86 -5.52 -0.47
CA LYS A 63 6.35 -6.83 -0.89
C LYS A 63 6.16 -6.99 -2.41
N TYR A 64 7.24 -7.28 -3.11
CA TYR A 64 7.17 -7.55 -4.55
C TYR A 64 6.35 -8.82 -4.82
N ILE A 65 5.38 -8.71 -5.73
CA ILE A 65 4.60 -9.81 -6.26
C ILE A 65 4.75 -9.77 -7.79
N PRO A 66 5.20 -10.87 -8.43
CA PRO A 66 5.29 -10.91 -9.88
C PRO A 66 3.88 -10.82 -10.49
N LEU A 67 3.75 -10.16 -11.64
CA LEU A 67 2.46 -9.93 -12.32
C LEU A 67 1.68 -11.23 -12.55
N SER A 68 2.37 -12.33 -12.83
CA SER A 68 1.75 -13.64 -13.04
C SER A 68 1.04 -14.22 -11.80
N LYS A 69 1.34 -13.71 -10.60
CA LYS A 69 0.75 -14.14 -9.32
C LYS A 69 -0.04 -13.02 -8.63
N MET A 70 -0.16 -11.86 -9.27
CA MET A 70 -0.84 -10.71 -8.70
C MET A 70 -2.36 -10.94 -8.74
N THR A 71 -2.99 -10.93 -7.57
CA THR A 71 -4.46 -11.09 -7.48
C THR A 71 -5.16 -9.73 -7.50
N ALA A 72 -6.47 -9.72 -7.74
CA ALA A 72 -7.26 -8.49 -7.66
C ALA A 72 -7.16 -7.81 -6.28
N VAL A 73 -7.00 -8.59 -5.21
CA VAL A 73 -6.81 -8.06 -3.85
C VAL A 73 -5.47 -7.34 -3.72
N ASP A 74 -4.40 -7.90 -4.30
CA ASP A 74 -3.07 -7.28 -4.29
C ASP A 74 -3.08 -5.97 -5.08
N PHE A 75 -3.75 -5.95 -6.23
CA PHE A 75 -3.94 -4.73 -7.01
C PHE A 75 -4.67 -3.63 -6.22
N MET A 76 -5.74 -3.97 -5.52
CA MET A 76 -6.45 -3.01 -4.67
C MET A 76 -5.58 -2.50 -3.52
N ASN A 77 -4.75 -3.35 -2.92
CA ASN A 77 -3.80 -2.93 -1.88
C ASN A 77 -2.80 -1.90 -2.41
N ASP A 78 -2.27 -2.11 -3.62
CA ASP A 78 -1.35 -1.18 -4.27
C ASP A 78 -2.02 0.14 -4.60
N TYR A 79 -3.25 0.10 -5.13
CA TYR A 79 -4.05 1.29 -5.37
C TYR A 79 -4.24 2.12 -4.09
N TYR A 80 -4.65 1.48 -2.98
CA TYR A 80 -4.81 2.16 -1.70
C TYR A 80 -3.51 2.73 -1.16
N PHE A 81 -2.39 2.01 -1.33
CA PHE A 81 -1.08 2.50 -0.95
C PHE A 81 -0.69 3.78 -1.71
N LEU A 82 -0.91 3.81 -3.03
CA LEU A 82 -0.64 5.00 -3.85
C LEU A 82 -1.56 6.17 -3.51
N GLU A 83 -2.82 5.89 -3.19
CA GLU A 83 -3.77 6.91 -2.73
C GLU A 83 -3.35 7.50 -1.38
N GLU A 84 -2.95 6.65 -0.42
CA GLU A 84 -2.44 7.06 0.89
C GLU A 84 -1.20 7.96 0.75
N ALA A 85 -0.24 7.57 -0.10
CA ALA A 85 0.94 8.38 -0.40
C ALA A 85 0.57 9.73 -1.04
N THR A 86 -0.38 9.72 -1.98
CA THR A 86 -0.87 10.94 -2.64
C THR A 86 -1.55 11.88 -1.64
N ARG A 87 -2.41 11.35 -0.77
CA ARG A 87 -3.06 12.11 0.31
C ARG A 87 -2.03 12.68 1.28
N PHE A 88 -1.02 11.91 1.67
CA PHE A 88 0.06 12.38 2.53
C PHE A 88 0.77 13.60 1.92
N THR A 89 1.18 13.51 0.65
CA THR A 89 1.86 14.64 0.00
C THR A 89 0.98 15.89 -0.14
N LYS A 90 -0.31 15.72 -0.47
CA LYS A 90 -1.29 16.81 -0.51
C LYS A 90 -1.46 17.46 0.86
N ASN A 91 -1.64 16.66 1.90
CA ASN A 91 -1.76 17.13 3.29
C ASN A 91 -0.52 17.90 3.74
N VAL A 92 0.69 17.45 3.40
CA VAL A 92 1.93 18.18 3.72
C VAL A 92 1.99 19.55 3.04
N LYS A 93 1.42 19.70 1.84
CA LYS A 93 1.39 20.99 1.10
C LYS A 93 0.37 21.95 1.68
N THR A 94 -0.81 21.46 2.05
CA THR A 94 -1.94 22.28 2.52
C THR A 94 -1.85 22.60 4.02
N ASN A 95 -1.34 21.67 4.85
CA ASN A 95 -1.40 21.78 6.30
C ASN A 95 -0.22 22.62 6.85
N SER A 96 -0.54 23.80 7.40
CA SER A 96 0.43 24.77 7.94
C SER A 96 1.19 24.25 9.15
N ASN A 97 0.59 23.36 9.96
CA ASN A 97 1.25 22.74 11.11
C ASN A 97 2.41 21.83 10.72
N VAL A 98 2.36 21.14 9.58
CA VAL A 98 3.49 20.34 9.08
C VAL A 98 4.59 21.23 8.49
N LYS A 99 4.24 22.41 7.94
CA LYS A 99 5.23 23.43 7.56
C LYS A 99 6.02 23.93 8.77
N ASN A 100 5.40 23.97 9.95
CA ASN A 100 6.10 24.31 11.20
C ASN A 100 7.11 23.24 11.62
N ILE A 101 6.85 21.94 11.39
CA ILE A 101 7.83 20.86 11.65
C ILE A 101 9.04 20.96 10.71
N LYS A 102 8.86 21.47 9.48
CA LYS A 102 9.97 21.77 8.55
C LYS A 102 10.80 22.99 8.97
N ARG A 103 10.40 23.75 9.99
CA ARG A 103 11.27 24.77 10.58
C ARG A 103 12.38 24.04 11.33
N LEU A 104 13.53 23.91 10.67
CA LEU A 104 14.77 23.48 11.30
C LEU A 104 14.94 24.26 12.61
N SER A 105 15.27 23.57 13.70
CA SER A 105 15.59 24.23 14.97
C SER A 105 16.70 25.28 14.76
N GLY A 106 16.75 26.32 15.59
CA GLY A 106 17.62 27.48 15.39
C GLY A 106 19.10 27.13 15.09
N LYS A 107 19.64 26.08 15.73
CA LYS A 107 20.99 25.57 15.47
C LYS A 107 21.15 25.05 14.04
N PHE A 108 20.17 24.31 13.54
CA PHE A 108 20.18 23.78 12.17
C PHE A 108 19.94 24.87 11.12
N ASN A 109 19.18 25.94 11.44
CA ASN A 109 19.07 27.12 10.57
C ASN A 109 20.41 27.85 10.41
N LYS A 110 21.17 28.01 11.51
CA LYS A 110 22.52 28.57 11.45
C LYS A 110 23.44 27.72 10.57
N LEU A 111 23.40 26.39 10.72
CA LEU A 111 24.17 25.47 9.88
C LEU A 111 23.76 25.56 8.41
N LYS A 112 22.46 25.62 8.12
CA LYS A 112 21.93 25.79 6.75
C LYS A 112 22.39 27.10 6.12
N ASN A 113 22.37 28.20 6.87
CA ASN A 113 22.80 29.51 6.38
C ASN A 113 24.32 29.55 6.17
N ALA A 114 25.10 28.95 7.07
CA ALA A 114 26.55 28.82 6.91
C ALA A 114 26.92 27.95 5.70
N ALA A 115 26.21 26.84 5.47
CA ALA A 115 26.40 26.00 4.28
C ALA A 115 26.07 26.74 2.98
N LYS A 116 24.98 27.51 2.97
CA LYS A 116 24.62 28.39 1.84
C LYS A 116 25.66 29.47 1.58
N ALA A 117 26.14 30.15 2.62
CA ALA A 117 27.18 31.17 2.50
C ALA A 117 28.50 30.61 1.92
N ARG A 118 28.73 29.30 2.10
CA ARG A 118 29.87 28.56 1.52
C ARG A 118 29.54 27.88 0.19
N ASN A 119 28.38 28.15 -0.42
CA ASN A 119 27.91 27.51 -1.66
C ASN A 119 27.88 25.97 -1.64
N ILE A 120 27.74 25.37 -0.45
CA ILE A 120 27.61 23.91 -0.30
C ILE A 120 26.16 23.55 -0.66
N ARG A 121 25.94 23.03 -1.88
CA ARG A 121 24.62 22.59 -2.33
C ARG A 121 24.21 21.31 -1.62
N ASN A 122 22.98 21.28 -1.12
CA ASN A 122 22.30 20.04 -0.75
C ASN A 122 21.40 19.66 -1.94
N ASP A 123 21.86 18.74 -2.78
CA ASP A 123 21.32 18.44 -4.12
C ASP A 123 19.91 17.81 -4.19
N ARG A 124 19.10 17.90 -3.12
CA ARG A 124 17.74 17.31 -3.11
C ARG A 124 16.76 17.89 -4.13
N LYS A 125 17.03 19.08 -4.71
CA LYS A 125 16.17 19.66 -5.75
C LYS A 125 16.38 19.02 -7.12
N ASN A 126 17.59 18.56 -7.40
CA ASN A 126 17.94 17.99 -8.70
C ASN A 126 17.20 16.68 -8.95
N GLU A 127 16.90 15.91 -7.90
CA GLU A 127 16.23 14.62 -8.03
C GLU A 127 14.74 14.76 -8.36
N THR A 128 14.06 15.75 -7.76
CA THR A 128 12.67 16.08 -8.11
C THR A 128 12.55 16.69 -9.50
N GLU A 129 13.47 17.57 -9.90
CA GLU A 129 13.49 18.16 -11.24
C GLU A 129 13.84 17.12 -12.31
N LYS A 130 14.76 16.19 -12.00
CA LYS A 130 15.12 15.06 -12.87
C LYS A 130 13.97 14.06 -13.01
N GLN A 131 13.24 13.76 -11.92
CA GLN A 131 12.03 12.93 -11.97
C GLN A 131 10.90 13.60 -12.76
N GLN A 132 10.73 14.92 -12.64
CA GLN A 132 9.71 15.66 -13.38
C GLN A 132 10.02 15.69 -14.89
N GLN A 133 11.29 15.89 -15.27
CA GLN A 133 11.73 15.79 -16.66
C GLN A 133 11.64 14.37 -17.23
N LEU A 134 11.86 13.34 -16.42
CA LEU A 134 11.67 11.94 -16.83
C LEU A 134 10.19 11.64 -17.07
N LYS A 135 9.31 12.12 -16.20
CA LYS A 135 7.86 11.96 -16.33
C LYS A 135 7.30 12.70 -17.54
N GLU A 136 7.74 13.92 -17.78
CA GLU A 136 7.40 14.68 -18.99
C GLU A 136 7.87 13.97 -20.26
N LYS A 137 9.07 13.36 -20.25
CA LYS A 137 9.57 12.56 -21.38
C LYS A 137 8.75 11.29 -21.62
N GLU A 138 8.35 10.58 -20.57
CA GLU A 138 7.49 9.39 -20.66
C GLU A 138 6.10 9.75 -21.20
N ASP A 139 5.48 10.83 -20.72
CA ASP A 139 4.18 11.33 -21.22
C ASP A 139 4.28 11.77 -22.71
N THR A 140 5.42 12.30 -23.14
CA THR A 140 5.68 12.65 -24.55
C THR A 140 5.93 11.42 -25.43
N LEU A 141 6.38 10.29 -24.86
CA LEU A 141 6.56 9.02 -25.57
C LEU A 141 5.22 8.30 -25.74
N LEU A 142 4.41 8.25 -24.69
CA LEU A 142 3.06 7.67 -24.73
C LEU A 142 2.14 8.39 -25.74
N THR A 143 2.22 9.72 -25.83
CA THR A 143 1.45 10.48 -26.83
C THR A 143 1.91 10.23 -28.27
N LYS A 144 3.19 9.88 -28.48
CA LYS A 144 3.71 9.48 -29.79
C LYS A 144 3.35 8.04 -30.17
N GLU A 145 3.22 7.16 -29.18
CA GLU A 145 2.74 5.79 -29.39
C GLU A 145 1.23 5.77 -29.70
N VAL A 146 0.43 6.59 -29.04
CA VAL A 146 -1.01 6.74 -29.30
C VAL A 146 -1.28 7.37 -30.68
N ASN A 147 -0.46 8.33 -31.11
CA ASN A 147 -0.59 8.99 -32.42
C ASN A 147 -0.05 8.16 -33.60
N ASN A 148 0.56 7.00 -33.36
CA ASN A 148 0.94 6.03 -34.39
C ASN A 148 -0.09 4.90 -34.55
N ILE A 149 -1.25 5.00 -33.90
CA ILE A 149 -2.41 4.13 -34.09
C ILE A 149 -3.54 5.00 -34.64
N SER A 150 -3.44 5.37 -35.91
CA SER A 150 -4.57 5.78 -36.71
C SER A 150 -4.35 5.25 -38.12
N ASP A 151 -5.13 4.23 -38.47
CA ASP A 151 -5.76 4.00 -39.77
C ASP A 151 -5.94 2.49 -40.01
N GLU A 152 -6.88 1.86 -39.30
CA GLU A 152 -7.77 0.85 -39.88
C GLU A 152 -9.16 1.00 -39.23
N ASP A 153 -10.14 1.31 -40.08
CA ASP A 153 -11.55 1.55 -39.78
C ASP A 153 -12.26 0.26 -39.35
N ASP A 154 -13.18 0.38 -38.39
CA ASP A 154 -14.41 -0.44 -38.36
C ASP A 154 -15.50 0.33 -37.59
N GLU A 155 -16.43 0.93 -38.34
CA GLU A 155 -17.69 1.46 -37.83
C GLU A 155 -18.49 0.36 -37.13
N ILE A 156 -18.67 0.46 -35.82
CA ILE A 156 -19.69 -0.33 -35.10
C ILE A 156 -20.70 0.64 -34.47
N SER A 157 -21.91 0.59 -35.06
CA SER A 157 -23.13 1.34 -34.74
C SER A 157 -23.52 1.29 -33.24
N PRO A 158 -24.08 2.39 -32.68
CA PRO A 158 -24.39 2.53 -31.25
C PRO A 158 -25.75 1.92 -30.85
N GLU A 159 -26.10 0.74 -31.36
CA GLU A 159 -27.27 0.00 -30.91
C GLU A 159 -26.81 -1.37 -30.40
N ASN A 160 -26.48 -1.43 -29.10
CA ASN A 160 -26.68 -2.58 -28.20
C ASN A 160 -25.81 -2.45 -26.93
N TYR A 161 -26.11 -1.46 -26.09
CA TYR A 161 -25.84 -1.55 -24.66
C TYR A 161 -27.17 -1.74 -23.93
N PHE A 162 -27.80 -2.89 -24.18
CA PHE A 162 -28.90 -3.35 -23.35
C PHE A 162 -28.30 -3.98 -22.09
N PHE A 163 -28.40 -3.26 -20.96
CA PHE A 163 -28.23 -3.85 -19.64
C PHE A 163 -29.41 -4.79 -19.39
N SER A 164 -29.17 -6.09 -19.42
CA SER A 164 -30.08 -7.06 -18.79
C SER A 164 -29.68 -7.22 -17.33
N ASN A 165 -30.51 -6.68 -16.44
CA ASN A 165 -30.67 -7.20 -15.08
C ASN A 165 -31.29 -8.61 -15.12
#